data_AF-A0A925AZV9-F1
#
_entry.id   AF-A0A925AZV9-F1
#
_cell.length_a   1.000
_cell.length_b   1.000
_cell.length_c   1.000
_cell.angle_alpha   90.00
_cell.angle_beta   90.00
_cell.angle_gamma   90.00
#
_symmetry.space_group_name_H-M   'P 1'
#
loop_
_entity.id
_entity.type
_entity.pdbx_description
1 polymer ?
#
loop_
_entity_poly.entity_id
_entity_poly.type
_entity_poly.pdbx_seq_one_letter_code
_entity_poly.pdbx_strand_id
1 'polypeptide(L)' 'MRDFRRLLKYLKPHLGLFVVANAAMIVGALLESARLALIVPVFDQGLAANGTKTPTLFGLEKIIPDSGVEAWTTIAVLML' A
#
# COMPACT_ATOMS: atom_id res chain seq x y z
N MET A 1 19.80 28.91 0.44
CA MET A 1 18.47 29.12 -0.23
C MET A 1 18.55 29.56 -1.70
N ARG A 2 19.64 30.15 -2.21
CA ARG A 2 19.77 30.53 -3.64
C ARG A 2 19.90 29.30 -4.57
N ASP A 3 20.43 28.20 -4.06
CA ASP A 3 20.69 26.98 -4.85
C ASP A 3 19.42 26.18 -5.12
N PHE A 4 18.52 26.06 -4.14
CA PHE A 4 17.17 25.51 -4.35
C PHE A 4 16.39 26.27 -5.42
N ARG A 5 16.53 27.60 -5.43
CA ARG A 5 15.87 28.48 -6.41
C ARG A 5 16.45 28.29 -7.82
N ARG A 6 17.74 27.94 -7.92
CA ARG A 6 18.38 27.53 -9.18
C ARG A 6 17.92 26.14 -9.62
N LEU A 7 17.79 25.19 -8.70
CA LEU A 7 17.27 23.85 -8.98
C LEU A 7 15.83 23.90 -9.53
N LEU A 8 14.95 24.68 -8.88
CA LEU A 8 13.58 24.90 -9.35
C LEU A 8 13.52 25.54 -10.76
N LYS A 9 14.51 26.37 -11.12
CA LYS A 9 14.61 26.95 -12.46
C LYS A 9 14.97 25.89 -13.51
N TYR A 10 15.82 24.92 -13.16
CA TYR A 10 16.11 23.77 -14.01
C TYR A 10 14.97 22.76 -14.08
N LEU A 11 14.20 22.63 -13.00
CA LEU A 11 13.01 21.79 -12.92
C LEU A 11 11.84 22.34 -13.74
N LYS A 12 11.79 23.67 -13.94
CA LYS A 12 10.74 24.42 -14.65
C LYS A 12 10.24 23.77 -15.96
N PRO A 13 11.12 23.38 -16.92
CA PRO A 13 10.68 22.73 -18.16
C PRO A 13 10.09 21.32 -17.98
N HIS A 14 10.41 20.63 -16.88
CA HIS A 14 9.95 19.26 -16.61
C HIS A 14 9.10 19.15 -15.33
N LEU A 15 8.47 20.26 -14.90
CA LEU A 15 7.59 20.28 -13.72
C LEU A 15 6.43 19.30 -13.84
N GLY A 16 5.90 19.09 -15.05
CA GLY A 16 4.85 18.08 -15.29
C GLY A 16 5.31 16.69 -14.89
N LEU A 17 6.50 16.27 -15.35
CA LEU A 17 7.07 14.97 -15.00
C LEU A 17 7.39 14.88 -13.49
N PHE A 18 7.86 15.97 -12.88
CA PHE A 18 8.12 16.02 -11.44
C PHE A 18 6.85 15.85 -10.61
N VAL A 19 5.75 16.49 -10.99
CA VAL A 19 4.45 16.34 -10.31
C VAL A 19 3.91 14.93 -10.50
N VAL A 20 3.98 14.38 -11.71
CA VAL A 20 3.57 12.99 -11.99
C VAL A 20 4.40 12.00 -11.16
N ALA A 21 5.71 12.19 -11.09
CA ALA A 21 6.60 11.35 -10.29
C ALA A 21 6.27 11.44 -8.80
N ASN A 22 6.02 12.64 -8.27
CA ASN A 22 5.62 12.80 -6.86
C ASN A 22 4.27 12.13 -6.58
N ALA A 23 3.29 12.29 -7.47
CA ALA A 23 2.00 11.62 -7.34
C ALA A 23 2.16 10.09 -7.35
N ALA A 24 2.95 9.56 -8.29
CA ALA A 24 3.27 8.13 -8.35
C ALA A 24 3.98 7.65 -7.08
N MET A 25 4.88 8.45 -6.51
CA MET A 25 5.60 8.12 -5.28
C MET A 25 4.65 8.04 -4.08
N ILE A 26 3.69 8.98 -3.97
CA ILE A 26 2.67 8.98 -2.91
C ILE A 26 1.75 7.76 -3.05
N VAL A 27 1.27 7.48 -4.26
CA VAL A 27 0.42 6.32 -4.54
C VAL A 27 1.17 5.02 -4.23
N GLY A 28 2.42 4.90 -4.67
CA GLY A 28 3.27 3.74 -4.39
C GLY A 28 3.47 3.53 -2.88
N ALA A 29 3.75 4.59 -2.12
CA ALA A 29 3.89 4.52 -0.67
C ALA A 29 2.61 4.08 0.04
N LEU A 30 1.43 4.54 -0.43
CA LEU A 30 0.13 4.10 0.10
C LEU A 30 -0.11 2.61 -0.17
N LEU A 31 0.16 2.14 -1.39
CA LEU A 31 0.01 0.73 -1.75
C LEU A 31 0.97 -0.16 -0.95
N GLU A 32 2.21 0.28 -0.75
CA GLU A 32 3.19 -0.44 0.07
C GLU A 32 2.78 -0.50 1.54
N SER A 33 2.27 0.61 2.09
CA SER A 33 1.72 0.64 3.45
C SER A 33 0.53 -0.32 3.61
N ALA A 34 -0.35 -0.39 2.60
CA ALA A 34 -1.46 -1.35 2.59
C ALA A 34 -0.97 -2.80 2.54
N ARG A 35 0.07 -3.11 1.73
CA ARG A 35 0.68 -4.45 1.71
C ARG A 35 1.31 -4.83 3.04
N LEU A 36 1.99 -3.90 3.71
CA LEU A 36 2.51 -4.14 5.06
C LEU A 36 1.38 -4.36 6.07
N ALA A 37 0.24 -3.67 5.93
CA ALA A 37 -0.92 -3.90 6.79
C ALA A 37 -1.57 -5.29 6.61
N LEU A 38 -1.37 -5.94 5.46
CA LEU A 38 -1.82 -7.32 5.21
C LEU A 38 -0.98 -8.38 5.93
N ILE A 39 0.14 -8.01 6.56
CA ILE A 39 0.95 -8.97 7.31
C ILE A 39 0.18 -9.56 8.50
N VAL A 40 -0.62 -8.74 9.20
CA VAL A 40 -1.42 -9.17 10.36
C VAL A 40 -2.46 -10.24 9.98
N PRO A 41 -3.34 -10.03 8.98
CA PRO A 41 -4.31 -11.06 8.58
C PRO A 41 -3.65 -12.30 7.97
N VAL A 42 -2.50 -12.18 7.30
CA VAL A 42 -1.72 -13.36 6.87
C VAL A 42 -1.35 -14.23 8.08
N PHE A 43 -0.87 -13.62 9.17
CA PHE A 43 -0.53 -14.37 10.37
C PHE A 43 -1.76 -14.91 11.12
N ASP A 44 -2.81 -14.12 11.27
CA ASP A 44 -3.98 -14.49 12.08
C ASP A 44 -4.95 -15.46 11.36
N GLN A 45 -5.20 -15.22 10.07
CA GLN A 45 -6.16 -16.00 9.28
C GLN A 45 -5.47 -17.09 8.42
N GLY A 46 -4.25 -16.82 7.95
CA GLY A 46 -3.48 -17.78 7.15
C GLY A 46 -2.74 -18.82 8.01
N LEU A 47 -2.00 -18.39 9.04
CA LEU A 47 -1.11 -19.25 9.83
C LEU A 47 -1.71 -19.74 11.15
N ALA A 48 -2.50 -18.92 11.85
CA ALA A 48 -2.99 -19.25 13.20
C ALA A 48 -4.35 -19.96 13.23
N ALA A 49 -5.05 -20.11 12.09
CA ALA A 49 -6.33 -20.82 11.96
C ALA A 49 -7.42 -20.44 13.01
N ASN A 50 -7.35 -19.24 13.59
CA ASN A 50 -8.27 -18.84 14.66
C ASN A 50 -9.53 -18.13 14.15
N GLY A 51 -9.67 -17.87 12.84
CA GLY A 51 -10.90 -17.32 12.25
C GLY A 51 -11.34 -15.98 12.82
N THR A 52 -10.51 -15.34 13.63
CA THR A 52 -10.81 -14.07 14.29
C THR A 52 -10.54 -12.95 13.31
N LYS A 53 -11.60 -12.20 13.01
CA LYS A 53 -11.57 -10.93 12.33
C LYS A 53 -10.77 -9.94 13.18
N THR A 54 -9.51 -9.70 12.79
CA THR A 54 -8.62 -8.73 13.44
C THR A 54 -8.59 -7.42 12.65
N PRO A 55 -8.86 -6.27 13.30
CA PRO A 55 -8.95 -4.98 12.61
C PRO A 55 -7.61 -4.53 12.02
N THR A 56 -7.53 -4.58 10.70
CA THR A 56 -6.38 -4.10 9.93
C THR A 56 -6.47 -2.60 9.66
N LEU A 57 -5.32 -1.93 9.58
CA LEU A 57 -5.22 -0.57 9.02
C LEU A 57 -5.87 -0.55 7.62
N PHE A 58 -6.70 0.46 7.37
CA PHE A 58 -7.53 0.64 6.15
C PHE A 58 -8.75 -0.28 6.01
N GLY A 59 -9.12 -1.08 7.02
CA GLY A 59 -10.36 -1.87 6.99
C GLY A 59 -10.35 -3.00 5.94
N LEU A 60 -9.15 -3.45 5.55
CA LEU A 60 -8.93 -4.54 4.58
C LEU A 60 -9.58 -5.85 5.02
N GLU A 61 -9.74 -6.04 6.33
CA GLU A 61 -10.54 -7.08 6.97
C GLU A 61 -11.96 -7.25 6.38
N LYS A 62 -12.60 -6.17 5.91
CA LYS A 62 -13.98 -6.23 5.39
C LYS A 62 -14.08 -6.90 4.01
N ILE A 63 -12.96 -7.00 3.31
CA ILE A 63 -12.85 -7.62 1.98
C ILE A 63 -12.41 -9.08 2.11
N ILE A 64 -11.82 -9.48 3.24
CA ILE A 64 -11.27 -10.81 3.44
C ILE A 64 -12.36 -11.72 4.07
N PRO A 65 -12.74 -12.84 3.41
CA PRO A 65 -13.74 -13.78 3.93
C PRO A 65 -13.25 -14.54 5.17
N ASP A 66 -14.19 -15.04 5.98
CA ASP A 66 -14.00 -15.51 7.36
C ASP A 66 -12.98 -16.64 7.57
N SER A 67 -12.73 -17.53 6.59
CA SER A 67 -11.63 -18.51 6.62
C SER A 67 -11.58 -19.36 5.34
N GLY A 68 -10.41 -19.92 5.01
CA GLY A 68 -10.23 -20.95 3.98
C GLY A 68 -9.34 -20.56 2.81
N VAL A 69 -9.30 -21.41 1.77
CA VAL A 69 -8.49 -21.22 0.55
C VAL A 69 -8.83 -19.91 -0.16
N GLU A 70 -10.07 -19.42 -0.04
CA GLU A 70 -10.53 -18.14 -0.60
C GLU A 70 -9.88 -16.93 0.09
N ALA A 71 -9.59 -17.01 1.39
CA ALA A 71 -8.84 -15.98 2.09
C ALA A 71 -7.40 -15.91 1.59
N TRP A 72 -6.77 -17.08 1.34
CA TRP A 72 -5.43 -17.18 0.75
C TRP A 72 -5.35 -16.60 -0.67
N THR A 73 -6.33 -16.90 -1.53
CA THR A 73 -6.37 -16.33 -2.88
C THR A 73 -6.59 -14.82 -2.86
N THR A 74 -7.43 -14.32 -1.94
CA THR A 74 -7.70 -12.88 -1.82
C THR A 74 -6.47 -12.13 -1.33
N ILE A 75 -5.76 -12.68 -0.33
CA ILE A 75 -4.49 -12.15 0.15
C ILE A 75 -3.42 -12.16 -0.96
N ALA A 76 -3.31 -13.25 -1.72
CA ALA A 76 -2.37 -13.35 -2.84
C ALA A 76 -2.66 -12.32 -3.95
N VAL A 77 -3.94 -12.08 -4.26
CA VAL A 77 -4.36 -11.06 -5.22
C VAL A 77 -4.07 -9.65 -4.70
N LEU A 78 -4.26 -9.40 -3.40
CA LEU A 78 -3.95 -8.10 -2.80
C LEU A 78 -2.44 -7.81 -2.68
N MET A 79 -1.59 -8.84 -2.76
CA MET A 79 -0.13 -8.70 -2.75
C MET A 79 0.49 -8.45 -4.13
N LEU A 80 -0.25 -8.73 -5.21
CA LEU A 80 0.17 -8.54 -6.61
C LEU A 80 0.05 -7.06 -7.02
#